data_AF-A0A6M4JAB9-F1
#
_entry.id   AF-A0A6M4JAB9-F1
#
_cell.length_a   1.000
_cell.length_b   1.000
_cell.length_c   1.000
_cell.angle_alpha   90.00
_cell.angle_beta   90.00
_cell.angle_gamma   90.00
#
_symmetry.space_group_name_H-M   'P 1'
#
loop_
_entity.id
_entity.type
_entity.pdbx_description
1 polymer ?
#
loop_
_entity_poly.entity_id
_entity_poly.type
_entity_poly.pdbx_seq_one_letter_code
_entity_poly.pdbx_strand_id
1 'polypeptide(L)' 'MKKNKYGVFYYRLRGQKNNYSKSINASKNWDKVLKIVEYEQKRGHWDKIIIEQTKIIKVLRLNKNNEKIKD' A
#
# COMPACT_ATOMS: atom_id res chain seq x y z
N MET A 1 -7.74 18.16 3.73
CA MET A 1 -6.43 17.52 3.41
C MET A 1 -5.68 18.40 2.42
N LYS A 2 -4.57 19.03 2.84
CA LYS A 2 -3.72 19.83 1.95
C LYS A 2 -3.16 18.92 0.86
N LYS A 3 -3.47 19.22 -0.42
CA LYS A 3 -2.81 18.61 -1.58
C LYS A 3 -1.33 18.99 -1.51
N ASN A 4 -0.44 18.06 -1.15
CA ASN A 4 0.99 18.30 -1.28
C ASN A 4 1.34 18.42 -2.76
N LYS A 5 2.22 19.38 -3.05
CA LYS A 5 2.70 19.86 -4.36
C LYS A 5 3.27 18.78 -5.31
N TYR A 6 3.33 17.50 -4.90
CA TYR A 6 4.11 16.44 -5.52
C TYR A 6 3.34 15.15 -5.89
N GLY A 7 2.01 15.21 -6.02
CA GLY A 7 1.23 14.10 -6.58
C GLY A 7 0.80 13.02 -5.56
N VAL A 8 0.17 11.97 -6.07
CA VAL A 8 -0.42 10.87 -5.28
C VAL A 8 0.70 9.93 -4.81
N PHE A 9 0.97 9.88 -3.50
CA PHE A 9 1.86 8.86 -2.92
C PHE A 9 1.14 7.53 -2.77
N TYR A 10 1.83 6.44 -3.09
CA TYR A 10 1.34 5.09 -2.85
C TYR A 10 2.22 4.44 -1.79
N TYR A 11 1.60 3.93 -0.73
CA TYR A 11 2.29 3.24 0.37
C TYR A 11 2.03 1.75 0.26
N ARG A 12 3.09 0.95 0.39
CA ARG A 12 3.01 -0.51 0.52
C ARG A 12 3.36 -0.89 1.96
N LEU A 13 2.58 -1.79 2.53
CA LEU A 13 2.82 -2.35 3.85
C LEU A 13 3.35 -3.77 3.71
N ARG A 14 4.44 -4.07 4.41
CA ARG A 14 5.03 -5.40 4.49
C ARG A 14 5.11 -5.85 5.94
N GLY A 15 4.70 -7.08 6.20
CA GLY A 15 4.95 -7.75 7.46
C GLY A 15 6.31 -8.43 7.40
N GLN A 16 7.06 -8.36 8.48
CA GLN A 16 8.28 -9.15 8.64
C GLN A 16 8.18 -9.97 9.93
N LYS A 17 8.49 -11.26 9.79
CA LYS A 17 8.67 -12.20 10.90
C LYS A 17 9.96 -12.95 10.68
N ASN A 18 10.93 -12.82 11.58
CA ASN A 18 12.32 -13.25 11.37
C ASN A 18 12.88 -12.70 10.03
N ASN A 19 13.42 -13.57 9.18
CA ASN A 19 13.93 -13.23 7.84
C ASN A 19 12.88 -13.31 6.72
N TYR A 20 11.64 -13.69 7.06
CA TYR A 20 10.54 -13.76 6.09
C TYR A 20 9.80 -12.43 6.03
N SER A 21 9.62 -11.89 4.81
CA SER A 21 8.85 -10.67 4.58
C SER A 21 7.76 -10.89 3.53
N LYS A 22 6.55 -10.42 3.81
CA LYS A 22 5.39 -10.55 2.93
C LYS A 22 4.67 -9.23 2.75
N SER A 23 4.22 -8.96 1.53
CA SER A 23 3.30 -7.83 1.26
C SER A 23 1.95 -8.10 1.93
N ILE A 24 1.48 -7.15 2.73
CA ILE A 24 0.19 -7.25 3.44
C ILE A 24 -0.88 -6.46 2.68
N ASN A 25 -0.61 -5.18 2.44
CA ASN A 25 -1.60 -4.28 1.87
C ASN A 25 -0.91 -3.07 1.21
N ALA A 26 -1.69 -2.22 0.55
CA ALA A 26 -1.22 -0.97 0.02
C ALA A 26 -2.34 0.09 -0.05
N SER A 27 -1.99 1.36 0.09
CA SER A 27 -2.95 2.47 0.14
C SER A 27 -2.30 3.78 -0.30
N LYS A 28 -3.10 4.67 -0.89
CA LYS A 28 -2.72 6.07 -1.18
C LYS A 28 -3.09 7.05 -0.08
N ASN A 29 -3.83 6.60 0.94
CA ASN A 29 -4.30 7.40 2.06
C ASN A 29 -3.55 6.99 3.33
N TRP A 30 -2.83 7.93 3.94
CA TRP A 30 -2.02 7.71 5.13
C TRP A 30 -2.84 7.30 6.37
N ASP A 31 -3.99 7.93 6.62
CA ASP A 31 -4.86 7.56 7.75
C ASP A 31 -5.33 6.11 7.61
N LYS A 32 -5.57 5.65 6.38
CA LYS A 32 -5.89 4.24 6.10
C LYS A 32 -4.68 3.33 6.33
N VAL A 33 -3.47 3.76 5.99
CA VAL A 33 -2.23 3.01 6.29
C VAL A 33 -2.12 2.80 7.80
N LEU A 34 -2.27 3.85 8.61
CA LEU A 34 -2.18 3.77 10.07
C LEU A 34 -3.22 2.80 10.66
N LYS A 35 -4.47 2.88 10.20
CA LYS A 35 -5.52 1.93 10.63
C LYS A 35 -5.19 0.47 10.31
N ILE A 36 -4.57 0.21 9.15
CA ILE A 36 -4.14 -1.15 8.78
C ILE A 36 -2.99 -1.61 9.68
N VAL A 37 -2.03 -0.74 9.97
CA VAL A 37 -0.91 -1.04 10.87
C VAL A 37 -1.43 -1.41 12.25
N GLU A 38 -2.33 -0.60 12.84
CA GLU A 38 -2.94 -0.89 14.14
C GLU A 38 -3.71 -2.23 14.13
N TYR A 39 -4.44 -2.51 13.06
CA TYR A 39 -5.16 -3.77 12.89
C TYR A 39 -4.21 -4.97 12.86
N GLU A 40 -3.15 -4.93 12.05
CA GLU A 40 -2.18 -6.03 11.94
C GLU A 40 -1.33 -6.18 13.21
N GLN A 41 -1.02 -5.08 13.89
CA GLN A 41 -0.34 -5.11 15.18
C GLN A 41 -1.18 -5.84 16.23
N LYS A 42 -2.49 -5.58 16.30
CA LYS A 42 -3.41 -6.27 17.22
C LYS A 42 -3.49 -7.77 16.97
N ARG A 43 -3.26 -8.23 15.74
CA ARG A 43 -3.23 -9.67 15.42
C ARG A 43 -1.95 -10.36 15.90
N GLY A 44 -0.87 -9.60 16.17
CA GLY A 44 0.39 -10.16 16.68
C GLY A 44 1.09 -11.13 15.71
N HIS A 45 0.74 -11.10 14.43
CA HIS A 45 1.29 -12.03 13.43
C HIS A 45 2.72 -11.70 13.00
N TRP A 46 3.14 -10.44 13.16
CA TRP A 46 4.39 -9.90 12.62
C TRP A 46 5.25 -9.31 13.74
N ASP A 47 6.57 -9.50 13.64
CA ASP A 47 7.52 -8.89 14.58
C ASP A 47 7.65 -7.38 14.31
N LYS A 48 7.58 -7.00 13.03
CA LYS A 48 7.51 -5.59 12.60
C LYS A 48 6.69 -5.42 11.33
N ILE A 49 6.11 -4.24 11.17
CA ILE A 49 5.41 -3.80 9.97
C ILE A 49 6.24 -2.67 9.34
N ILE A 50 6.61 -2.84 8.08
CA ILE A 50 7.39 -1.89 7.29
C ILE A 50 6.45 -1.15 6.35
N ILE A 51 6.54 0.18 6.33
CA ILE A 51 5.77 1.04 5.43
C ILE A 51 6.74 1.64 4.41
N GLU A 52 6.54 1.32 3.14
CA GLU A 52 7.36 1.80 2.03
C GLU A 52 6.59 2.85 1.24
N GLN A 53 7.17 4.03 1.05
CA GLN A 53 6.68 4.96 0.03
C GLN A 53 7.17 4.47 -1.33
N THR A 54 6.23 4.21 -2.25
CA THR A 54 6.53 3.60 -3.55
C THR A 54 6.32 4.59 -4.69
N LYS A 55 7.15 4.46 -5.72
CA LYS A 55 6.99 5.17 -6.99
C LYS A 55 6.08 4.37 -7.91
N ILE A 56 5.07 5.03 -8.47
CA ILE A 56 4.24 4.45 -9.53
C ILE A 56 5.00 4.55 -10.85
N ILE A 57 5.25 3.41 -11.50
CA ILE A 57 5.94 3.35 -12.81
C ILE A 57 4.93 3.33 -13.96
N LYS A 58 3.79 2.63 -13.78
CA LYS A 58 2.73 2.51 -14.79
C LYS A 58 1.38 2.25 -14.13
N VAL A 59 0.32 2.86 -14.65
CA VAL A 59 -1.08 2.59 -14.27
C VAL A 59 -1.79 2.00 -15.48
N LEU A 60 -2.49 0.88 -15.29
CA LEU A 60 -3.33 0.27 -16.33
C LEU A 60 -4.78 0.38 -15.88
N ARG A 61 -5.66 0.86 -16.77
CA ARG A 61 -7.11 0.80 -16.59
C ARG A 61 -7.65 -0.41 -17.36
N LEU A 62 -8.33 -1.30 -16.66
CA LEU A 62 -8.98 -2.48 -17.24
C LEU A 62 -10.49 -2.26 -17.25
N ASN A 63 -11.17 -2.64 -18.34
CA ASN A 63 -12.63 -2.75 -18.34
C ASN A 63 -13.07 -4.05 -17.64
N LYS A 64 -14.38 -4.27 -17.46
CA LYS A 64 -14.93 -5.50 -16.85
C LYS A 64 -14.50 -6.80 -17.56
N ASN A 65 -14.01 -6.70 -18.80
CA ASN A 65 -13.54 -7.81 -19.62
C ASN A 65 -12.01 -7.95 -19.61
N ASN A 66 -11.30 -7.28 -18.69
CA ASN A 66 -9.84 -7.24 -18.60
C ASN A 66 -9.12 -6.66 -19.84
N GLU A 67 -9.83 -5.96 -20.71
CA GLU A 67 -9.21 -5.29 -21.86
C GLU A 67 -8.68 -3.93 -21.41
N LYS A 68 -7.54 -3.53 -21.99
CA LYS A 68 -6.97 -2.20 -21.76
C LYS A 68 -7.89 -1.15 -22.36
N ILE A 69 -8.35 -0.22 -21.53
CA ILE A 69 -8.99 1.00 -22.01
C ILE A 69 -7.88 1.91 -22.54
N LYS A 70 -7.89 2.22 -23.84
CA LYS A 70 -7.06 3.28 -24.42
C LYS A 70 -7.63 4.62 -23.95
N ASP A 71 -6.75 5.53 -23.53
CA ASP A 71 -7.11 6.91 -23.18
C ASP A 71 -7.67 7.67 -24.38
#